data_AF-A0AAD8PM32-F1
#
_entry.id   AF-A0AAD8PM32-F1
#
_cell.length_a   1.000
_cell.length_b   1.000
_cell.length_c   1.000
_cell.angle_alpha   90.00
_cell.angle_beta   90.00
_cell.angle_gamma   90.00
#
_symmetry.space_group_name_H-M   'P 1'
#
loop_
_entity.id
_entity.type
_entity.pdbx_description
1 polymer ?
#
loop_
_entity_poly.entity_id
_entity_poly.type
_entity_poly.pdbx_seq_one_letter_code
_entity_poly.pdbx_strand_id
1 'polypeptide(L)'
;MLSEGTWLKSDNKNAYFFHPAYPQPLNLLFALPCVDPIDEGDALATGQPKGLHHHTALLACQIIADNAFESGQLYFDRQGAQPVSDRIPIHGLLTPGDYFFLVNSDRNFRDWRFPHGYIPEAWPSTKSGLATDTGRRCALTNSAFGLTSAHIIPREEGEWFMQNGMSRYGADLRDVNDSRNLIRLRADIHRCFDTRLFSIVSKPKFASSISDTLSTTTDPAYVLHVFGTNIGEFSSLYHNMCFQYLENTSHEFLFARLAWTILILIKPFVLAGLRRSVIRCRNGEDGFDWRAEELSGADLSSFYGGGGSRSASPKKRSRPREKEDRDSLADADEWTTLMIFILGSVTILAKAFGRVLIKNLTKALAGTLVEPLIR
;
A
#
# COMPACT_ATOMS: atom_id res chain seq x y z
N MET A 1 -45.21 2.17 -4.11
CA MET A 1 -44.31 1.01 -4.26
C MET A 1 -43.48 1.24 -5.51
N LEU A 2 -42.38 1.96 -5.37
CA LEU A 2 -41.42 2.19 -6.44
C LEU A 2 -40.13 1.50 -6.01
N SER A 3 -39.65 0.61 -6.88
CA SER A 3 -38.49 -0.24 -6.69
C SER A 3 -37.22 0.58 -6.45
N GLU A 4 -36.55 0.33 -5.34
CA GLU A 4 -35.21 0.88 -5.07
C GLU A 4 -34.16 0.25 -6.00
N GLY A 5 -33.63 1.09 -6.89
CA GLY A 5 -32.18 1.32 -7.00
C GLY A 5 -31.27 0.13 -7.31
N THR A 6 -31.35 -0.40 -8.53
CA THR A 6 -30.28 -1.20 -9.13
C THR A 6 -29.09 -0.30 -9.50
N TRP A 7 -28.09 -0.15 -8.61
CA TRP A 7 -26.84 0.54 -8.96
C TRP A 7 -25.61 -0.21 -8.47
N LEU A 8 -24.65 -0.37 -9.41
CA LEU A 8 -23.50 -1.26 -9.41
C LEU A 8 -23.92 -2.74 -9.36
N LYS A 9 -24.17 -3.35 -10.53
CA LYS A 9 -23.82 -4.77 -10.67
C LYS A 9 -22.37 -4.87 -10.22
N SER A 10 -22.14 -5.45 -9.05
CA SER A 10 -20.81 -5.79 -8.55
C SER A 10 -20.01 -6.33 -9.73
N ASP A 11 -18.94 -5.63 -10.11
CA ASP A 11 -18.05 -6.15 -11.13
C ASP A 11 -17.63 -7.54 -10.64
N ASN A 12 -17.87 -8.59 -11.42
CA ASN A 12 -17.85 -9.98 -10.95
C ASN A 12 -16.42 -10.50 -10.72
N LYS A 13 -15.53 -9.59 -10.35
CA LYS A 13 -14.08 -9.69 -10.31
C LYS A 13 -13.49 -9.07 -9.05
N ASN A 14 -14.27 -8.34 -8.23
CA ASN A 14 -13.75 -7.63 -7.06
C ASN A 14 -14.57 -7.94 -5.79
N ALA A 15 -13.88 -7.89 -4.66
CA ALA A 15 -14.48 -7.81 -3.33
C ALA A 15 -14.43 -6.36 -2.84
N TYR A 16 -15.54 -5.85 -2.31
CA TYR A 16 -15.70 -4.48 -1.85
C TYR A 16 -15.82 -4.47 -0.32
N PHE A 17 -15.07 -3.58 0.33
CA PHE A 17 -15.01 -3.52 1.79
C PHE A 17 -15.61 -2.20 2.29
N PHE A 18 -16.57 -2.28 3.21
CA PHE A 18 -17.36 -1.15 3.66
C PHE A 18 -17.23 -0.90 5.16
N HIS A 19 -17.29 0.37 5.54
CA HIS A 19 -17.37 0.82 6.92
C HIS A 19 -18.82 0.93 7.39
N PRO A 20 -19.22 0.25 8.48
CA PRO A 20 -20.63 0.18 8.90
C PRO A 20 -21.17 1.51 9.43
N ALA A 21 -20.34 2.36 10.04
CA ALA A 21 -20.79 3.62 10.63
C ALA A 21 -21.13 4.73 9.61
N TYR A 22 -20.68 4.62 8.35
CA TYR A 22 -20.87 5.68 7.36
C TYR A 22 -22.03 5.37 6.39
N PRO A 23 -22.76 6.38 5.91
CA PRO A 23 -23.85 6.17 4.95
C PRO A 23 -23.30 5.82 3.56
N GLN A 24 -24.07 5.03 2.81
CA GLN A 24 -23.82 4.84 1.38
C GLN A 24 -24.03 6.17 0.62
N PRO A 25 -23.28 6.44 -0.46
CA PRO A 25 -22.20 5.62 -1.05
C PRO A 25 -20.82 5.88 -0.41
N LEU A 26 -20.75 6.65 0.68
CA LEU A 26 -19.51 7.20 1.25
C LEU A 26 -18.90 6.27 2.31
N ASN A 27 -19.32 5.01 2.32
CA ASN A 27 -18.90 3.98 3.26
C ASN A 27 -17.95 2.95 2.64
N LEU A 28 -17.72 2.97 1.33
CA LEU A 28 -16.74 2.12 0.68
C LEU A 28 -15.32 2.51 1.14
N LEU A 29 -14.62 1.59 1.80
CA LEU A 29 -13.24 1.77 2.23
C LEU A 29 -12.30 1.62 1.04
N PHE A 30 -12.33 0.45 0.41
CA PHE A 30 -11.53 0.08 -0.75
C PHE A 30 -12.13 -1.17 -1.42
N ALA A 31 -11.58 -1.54 -2.57
CA ALA A 31 -11.88 -2.79 -3.25
C ALA A 31 -10.58 -3.55 -3.56
N LEU A 32 -10.65 -4.88 -3.57
CA LEU A 32 -9.54 -5.75 -3.95
C LEU A 32 -9.98 -6.67 -5.10
N PRO A 33 -9.09 -6.95 -6.06
CA PRO A 33 -9.41 -7.88 -7.13
C PRO A 33 -9.42 -9.32 -6.61
N CYS A 34 -10.44 -10.08 -7.01
CA CYS A 34 -10.50 -11.52 -6.83
C CYS A 34 -9.65 -12.16 -7.94
N VAL A 35 -8.43 -12.56 -7.57
CA VAL A 35 -7.40 -13.08 -8.50
C VAL A 35 -6.93 -14.49 -8.14
N ASP A 36 -7.34 -15.01 -6.99
CA ASP A 36 -7.01 -16.36 -6.55
C ASP A 36 -7.85 -17.40 -7.30
N PRO A 37 -7.26 -18.44 -7.88
CA PRO A 37 -8.02 -19.49 -8.55
C PRO A 37 -8.88 -20.24 -7.53
N ILE A 38 -10.13 -20.50 -7.87
CA ILE A 38 -10.99 -21.42 -7.12
C ILE A 38 -10.69 -22.82 -7.65
N ASP A 39 -10.37 -23.78 -6.76
CA ASP A 39 -10.06 -25.16 -7.15
C ASP A 39 -11.29 -25.82 -7.81
N GLU A 40 -11.28 -25.90 -9.13
CA GLU A 40 -11.99 -26.95 -9.89
C GLU A 40 -11.00 -27.56 -10.88
N GLY A 41 -10.90 -28.89 -10.86
CA GLY A 41 -9.86 -29.71 -11.49
C GLY A 41 -9.78 -29.72 -13.01
N ASP A 42 -10.03 -28.60 -13.68
CA ASP A 42 -9.81 -28.44 -15.13
C ASP A 42 -9.24 -27.05 -15.44
N ALA A 43 -7.90 -26.99 -15.43
CA ALA A 43 -7.07 -25.82 -15.72
C ALA A 43 -7.03 -25.45 -17.21
N LEU A 44 -8.14 -25.58 -17.95
CA LEU A 44 -8.19 -25.28 -19.39
C LEU A 44 -9.22 -24.22 -19.81
N ALA A 45 -10.00 -23.63 -18.89
CA ALA A 45 -10.99 -22.61 -19.24
C ALA A 45 -10.54 -21.20 -18.82
N THR A 46 -10.26 -20.35 -19.82
CA THR A 46 -10.20 -18.89 -19.66
C THR A 46 -11.58 -18.38 -19.23
N GLY A 47 -11.82 -18.30 -17.92
CA GLY A 47 -13.12 -17.92 -17.36
C GLY A 47 -13.45 -18.49 -15.98
N GLN A 48 -12.57 -19.32 -15.39
CA GLN A 48 -12.72 -19.82 -14.02
C GLN A 48 -13.04 -18.68 -13.03
N PRO A 49 -14.06 -18.83 -12.17
CA PRO A 49 -14.35 -17.84 -11.15
C PRO A 49 -13.14 -17.71 -10.23
N LYS A 50 -12.79 -16.46 -9.91
CA LYS A 50 -11.66 -16.14 -9.06
C LYS A 50 -12.16 -15.65 -7.71
N GLY A 51 -11.47 -16.02 -6.65
CA GLY A 51 -11.72 -15.56 -5.29
C GLY A 51 -10.63 -14.62 -4.79
N LEU A 52 -10.75 -14.22 -3.52
CA LEU A 52 -9.76 -13.43 -2.80
C LEU A 52 -9.42 -14.14 -1.49
N HIS A 53 -8.14 -14.44 -1.26
CA HIS A 53 -7.70 -15.07 -0.02
C HIS A 53 -8.20 -14.31 1.23
N HIS A 54 -9.01 -14.99 2.05
CA HIS A 54 -9.72 -14.39 3.18
C HIS A 54 -8.78 -13.70 4.17
N HIS A 55 -7.68 -14.36 4.57
CA HIS A 55 -6.71 -13.74 5.47
C HIS A 55 -6.09 -12.45 4.91
N THR A 56 -5.81 -12.40 3.59
CA THR A 56 -5.25 -11.19 2.95
C THR A 56 -6.26 -10.03 2.99
N ALA A 57 -7.53 -10.31 2.73
CA ALA A 57 -8.61 -9.33 2.82
C ALA A 57 -8.82 -8.81 4.24
N LEU A 58 -8.88 -9.72 5.21
CA LEU A 58 -9.05 -9.38 6.62
C LEU A 58 -7.88 -8.53 7.12
N LEU A 59 -6.65 -8.95 6.82
CA LEU A 59 -5.45 -8.22 7.23
C LEU A 59 -5.38 -6.82 6.62
N ALA A 60 -5.84 -6.66 5.37
CA ALA A 60 -5.92 -5.34 4.75
C ALA A 60 -6.85 -4.40 5.53
N CYS A 61 -8.03 -4.90 5.92
CA CYS A 61 -8.94 -4.14 6.75
C CYS A 61 -8.36 -3.85 8.14
N GLN A 62 -7.69 -4.81 8.76
CA GLN A 62 -7.08 -4.65 10.09
C GLN A 62 -5.90 -3.67 10.10
N ILE A 63 -5.12 -3.60 9.02
CA ILE A 63 -4.09 -2.56 8.82
C ILE A 63 -4.76 -1.18 8.72
N ILE A 64 -5.83 -1.08 7.93
CA ILE A 64 -6.75 0.07 7.89
C ILE A 64 -7.63 0.11 9.15
N ALA A 65 -7.23 -0.51 10.25
CA ALA A 65 -7.88 -0.42 11.55
C ALA A 65 -6.85 -0.20 12.67
N ASP A 66 -5.65 0.25 12.31
CA ASP A 66 -4.54 0.57 13.18
C ASP A 66 -4.10 -0.70 13.89
N ASN A 67 -3.91 -1.73 13.07
CA ASN A 67 -3.49 -3.06 13.50
C ASN A 67 -4.51 -3.69 14.46
N ALA A 68 -5.82 -3.56 14.18
CA ALA A 68 -6.88 -4.21 14.95
C ALA A 68 -6.96 -5.72 14.68
N PHE A 69 -5.84 -6.44 14.85
CA PHE A 69 -5.69 -7.85 14.50
C PHE A 69 -6.58 -8.77 15.36
N GLU A 70 -6.85 -8.38 16.60
CA GLU A 70 -7.64 -9.18 17.54
C GLU A 70 -9.13 -8.86 17.49
N SER A 71 -9.51 -7.61 17.19
CA SER A 71 -10.89 -7.14 17.29
C SER A 71 -11.58 -6.87 15.95
N GLY A 72 -10.82 -6.75 14.86
CA GLY A 72 -11.35 -6.49 13.53
C GLY A 72 -11.80 -7.76 12.84
N GLN A 73 -13.04 -7.77 12.34
CA GLN A 73 -13.65 -8.91 11.67
C GLN A 73 -14.45 -8.50 10.42
N LEU A 74 -14.58 -9.43 9.47
CA LEU A 74 -15.39 -9.28 8.27
C LEU A 74 -16.77 -9.92 8.45
N TYR A 75 -17.78 -9.26 7.92
CA TYR A 75 -19.19 -9.66 7.98
C TYR A 75 -19.84 -9.55 6.59
N PHE A 76 -20.85 -10.38 6.34
CA PHE A 76 -21.67 -10.29 5.12
C PHE A 76 -22.73 -9.19 5.20
N ASP A 77 -23.02 -8.70 6.41
CA ASP A 77 -24.02 -7.68 6.67
C ASP A 77 -23.45 -6.53 7.49
N ARG A 78 -24.13 -5.38 7.41
CA ARG A 78 -23.72 -4.15 8.08
C ARG A 78 -23.91 -4.20 9.61
N GLN A 79 -24.83 -5.03 10.09
CA GLN A 79 -25.21 -5.12 11.50
C GLN A 79 -24.25 -6.01 12.30
N GLY A 80 -23.41 -6.80 11.64
CA GLY A 80 -22.49 -7.71 12.28
C GLY A 80 -23.15 -9.04 12.71
N ALA A 81 -24.23 -9.44 12.05
CA ALA A 81 -24.98 -10.65 12.43
C ALA A 81 -24.48 -11.93 11.74
N GLN A 82 -23.74 -11.81 10.64
CA GLN A 82 -23.26 -12.91 9.80
C GLN A 82 -21.73 -12.75 9.60
N PRO A 83 -20.92 -13.28 10.53
CA PRO A 83 -19.47 -13.27 10.41
C PRO A 83 -19.03 -14.07 9.19
N VAL A 84 -18.02 -13.57 8.47
CA VAL A 84 -17.42 -14.31 7.34
C VAL A 84 -16.74 -15.60 7.82
N SER A 85 -16.13 -15.56 9.02
CA SER A 85 -15.43 -16.70 9.63
C SER A 85 -16.30 -17.93 9.84
N ASP A 86 -17.63 -17.76 9.97
CA ASP A 86 -18.56 -18.87 10.20
C ASP A 86 -18.76 -19.72 8.94
N ARG A 87 -18.52 -19.14 7.76
CA ARG A 87 -18.74 -19.79 6.46
C ARG A 87 -17.46 -20.03 5.69
N ILE A 88 -16.48 -19.14 5.83
CA ILE A 88 -15.24 -19.15 5.06
C ILE A 88 -14.05 -19.20 6.03
N PRO A 89 -13.29 -20.31 6.05
CA PRO A 89 -12.08 -20.42 6.85
C PRO A 89 -11.07 -19.31 6.53
N ILE A 90 -10.13 -19.05 7.44
CA ILE A 90 -9.14 -17.98 7.28
C ILE A 90 -8.25 -18.14 6.03
N HIS A 91 -8.01 -19.39 5.62
CA HIS A 91 -7.28 -19.74 4.40
C HIS A 91 -8.19 -20.00 3.18
N GLY A 92 -9.50 -19.80 3.33
CA GLY A 92 -10.48 -19.91 2.26
C GLY A 92 -10.44 -18.71 1.32
N LEU A 93 -11.31 -18.76 0.30
CA LEU A 93 -11.47 -17.70 -0.69
C LEU A 93 -12.81 -16.99 -0.53
N LEU A 94 -12.76 -15.68 -0.45
CA LEU A 94 -13.92 -14.79 -0.57
C LEU A 94 -14.34 -14.72 -2.04
N THR A 95 -15.64 -14.84 -2.30
CA THR A 95 -16.20 -14.57 -3.63
C THR A 95 -16.26 -13.07 -3.90
N PRO A 96 -16.32 -12.62 -5.16
CA PRO A 96 -16.67 -11.25 -5.48
C PRO A 96 -17.98 -10.83 -4.78
N GLY A 97 -18.04 -9.60 -4.28
CA GLY A 97 -19.20 -9.12 -3.53
C GLY A 97 -18.85 -8.12 -2.42
N ASP A 98 -19.82 -7.86 -1.57
CA ASP A 98 -19.77 -6.82 -0.54
C ASP A 98 -19.48 -7.42 0.84
N TYR A 99 -18.54 -6.82 1.54
CA TYR A 99 -18.12 -7.22 2.87
C TYR A 99 -18.04 -6.00 3.79
N PHE A 100 -18.51 -6.14 5.02
CA PHE A 100 -18.46 -5.09 6.03
C PHE A 100 -17.37 -5.40 7.04
N PHE A 101 -16.55 -4.41 7.35
CA PHE A 101 -15.50 -4.54 8.34
C PHE A 101 -15.90 -3.84 9.64
N LEU A 102 -16.03 -4.62 10.70
CA LEU A 102 -16.43 -4.15 12.02
C LEU A 102 -15.25 -4.27 12.99
N VAL A 103 -15.08 -3.26 13.83
CA VAL A 103 -14.05 -3.22 14.87
C VAL A 103 -14.72 -2.78 16.16
N ASN A 104 -14.43 -3.48 17.26
CA ASN A 104 -14.95 -3.16 18.60
C ASN A 104 -14.29 -1.92 19.24
N SER A 105 -13.53 -1.12 18.49
CA SER A 105 -12.80 0.05 18.99
C SER A 105 -12.69 1.16 17.94
N ASP A 106 -12.75 2.42 18.37
CA ASP A 106 -12.68 3.64 17.54
C ASP A 106 -11.26 3.95 17.02
N ARG A 107 -10.67 3.06 16.21
CA ARG A 107 -9.31 3.23 15.65
C ARG A 107 -9.36 3.67 14.18
N ASN A 108 -8.54 4.66 13.78
CA ASN A 108 -8.73 5.40 12.52
C ASN A 108 -7.43 5.83 11.78
N PHE A 109 -7.46 6.22 10.48
CA PHE A 109 -6.27 6.13 9.59
C PHE A 109 -5.67 7.43 9.09
N ARG A 110 -4.35 7.62 9.34
CA ARG A 110 -3.37 7.92 8.29
C ARG A 110 -1.91 7.95 8.72
N ASP A 111 -1.64 8.24 9.98
CA ASP A 111 -0.28 8.19 10.52
C ASP A 111 -0.02 6.81 11.12
N TRP A 112 -0.14 5.76 10.29
CA TRP A 112 -0.10 4.37 10.74
C TRP A 112 1.17 4.05 11.54
N ARG A 113 0.97 3.47 12.72
CA ARG A 113 2.05 3.01 13.60
C ARG A 113 2.41 1.56 13.27
N PHE A 114 3.70 1.28 13.18
CA PHE A 114 4.18 -0.09 12.97
C PHE A 114 3.92 -0.97 14.22
N PRO A 115 3.31 -2.17 14.08
CA PRO A 115 2.97 -3.04 15.20
C PRO A 115 4.17 -3.89 15.66
N HIS A 116 5.16 -3.25 16.29
CA HIS A 116 6.36 -3.96 16.78
C HIS A 116 6.00 -5.13 17.71
N GLY A 117 6.44 -6.35 17.36
CA GLY A 117 6.22 -7.54 18.17
C GLY A 117 4.78 -8.08 18.13
N TYR A 118 3.88 -7.46 17.36
CA TYR A 118 2.47 -7.83 17.22
C TYR A 118 2.09 -8.07 15.76
N ILE A 119 3.02 -8.55 14.94
CA ILE A 119 2.73 -8.99 13.57
C ILE A 119 2.00 -10.34 13.65
N PRO A 120 0.92 -10.57 12.86
CA PRO A 120 0.19 -11.83 12.91
C PRO A 120 1.08 -13.06 12.68
N GLU A 121 0.87 -14.12 13.46
CA GLU A 121 1.66 -15.37 13.43
C GLU A 121 1.71 -16.03 12.05
N ALA A 122 0.67 -15.81 11.23
CA ALA A 122 0.63 -16.26 9.84
C ALA A 122 1.78 -15.71 8.98
N TRP A 123 2.53 -14.71 9.43
CA TRP A 123 3.73 -14.17 8.77
C TRP A 123 4.98 -14.88 9.30
N PRO A 124 5.54 -15.84 8.54
CA PRO A 124 6.68 -16.61 9.01
C PRO A 124 7.92 -15.72 9.12
N SER A 125 8.70 -15.88 10.17
CA SER A 125 10.01 -15.23 10.22
C SER A 125 10.90 -15.67 9.07
N THR A 126 11.56 -14.70 8.44
CA THR A 126 12.55 -14.98 7.41
C THR A 126 13.70 -15.78 8.04
N LYS A 127 13.90 -17.00 7.57
CA LYS A 127 15.02 -17.83 8.04
C LYS A 127 16.31 -17.20 7.52
N SER A 128 17.28 -16.98 8.40
CA SER A 128 18.62 -16.60 7.99
C SER A 128 19.25 -17.79 7.27
N GLY A 129 19.33 -17.70 5.94
CA GLY A 129 20.00 -18.68 5.10
C GLY A 129 21.52 -18.49 5.15
N LEU A 130 22.27 -19.57 4.93
CA LEU A 130 23.70 -19.47 4.64
C LEU A 130 23.86 -18.59 3.39
N ALA A 131 24.77 -17.62 3.41
CA ALA A 131 25.00 -16.70 2.30
C ALA A 131 25.44 -17.45 1.03
N THR A 132 24.49 -17.88 0.22
CA THR A 132 24.70 -18.42 -1.12
C THR A 132 24.70 -17.29 -2.14
N ASP A 133 25.16 -17.57 -3.37
CA ASP A 133 25.16 -16.61 -4.52
C ASP A 133 23.75 -16.13 -4.94
N THR A 134 22.72 -16.50 -4.17
CA THR A 134 21.30 -16.12 -4.27
C THR A 134 21.09 -14.61 -4.19
N GLY A 135 22.01 -13.89 -3.54
CA GLY A 135 22.02 -12.42 -3.54
C GLY A 135 22.12 -11.80 -4.94
N ARG A 136 22.53 -12.53 -5.99
CA ARG A 136 22.71 -11.98 -7.34
C ARG A 136 21.52 -12.19 -8.28
N ARG A 137 20.43 -12.77 -7.82
CA ARG A 137 19.28 -13.14 -8.66
C ARG A 137 18.02 -12.37 -8.28
N CYS A 138 17.06 -12.33 -9.20
CA CYS A 138 15.72 -11.80 -8.94
C CYS A 138 15.05 -12.63 -7.85
N ALA A 139 14.60 -11.98 -6.78
CA ALA A 139 13.95 -12.60 -5.63
C ALA A 139 12.66 -13.35 -5.97
N LEU A 140 12.01 -13.00 -7.09
CA LEU A 140 10.77 -13.63 -7.55
C LEU A 140 11.02 -14.68 -8.65
N THR A 141 11.71 -14.29 -9.74
CA THR A 141 11.80 -15.10 -10.97
C THR A 141 13.10 -15.88 -11.13
N ASN A 142 14.05 -15.76 -10.19
CA ASN A 142 15.36 -16.40 -10.27
C ASN A 142 16.21 -15.99 -11.51
N SER A 143 15.83 -14.91 -12.20
CA SER A 143 16.60 -14.34 -13.30
C SER A 143 17.91 -13.72 -12.81
N ALA A 144 19.00 -13.89 -13.57
CA ALA A 144 20.28 -13.22 -13.33
C ALA A 144 20.46 -11.93 -14.16
N PHE A 145 19.54 -11.63 -15.08
CA PHE A 145 19.65 -10.50 -16.02
C PHE A 145 18.60 -9.42 -15.76
N GLY A 146 18.94 -8.16 -16.10
CA GLY A 146 18.04 -7.01 -16.05
C GLY A 146 17.61 -6.63 -14.63
N LEU A 147 18.50 -6.83 -13.65
CA LEU A 147 18.19 -6.67 -12.23
C LEU A 147 18.41 -5.23 -11.74
N THR A 148 17.57 -4.85 -10.79
CA THR A 148 17.62 -3.59 -10.08
C THR A 148 17.37 -3.84 -8.59
N SER A 149 17.91 -2.99 -7.72
CA SER A 149 17.64 -3.06 -6.29
C SER A 149 16.41 -2.23 -5.96
N ALA A 150 15.42 -2.87 -5.35
CA ALA A 150 14.17 -2.27 -4.92
C ALA A 150 14.15 -2.12 -3.41
N HIS A 151 13.75 -0.95 -2.93
CA HIS A 151 13.46 -0.70 -1.53
C HIS A 151 12.14 -1.38 -1.15
N ILE A 152 12.14 -2.20 -0.12
CA ILE A 152 10.92 -2.82 0.43
C ILE A 152 10.06 -1.73 1.06
N ILE A 153 10.58 -1.04 2.07
CA ILE A 153 10.04 0.23 2.53
C ILE A 153 10.63 1.32 1.64
N PRO A 154 9.82 2.02 0.81
CA PRO A 154 10.33 2.96 -0.18
C PRO A 154 11.14 4.09 0.46
N ARG A 155 12.13 4.60 -0.28
CA ARG A 155 13.05 5.65 0.19
C ARG A 155 12.31 6.93 0.61
N GLU A 156 11.20 7.21 -0.06
CA GLU A 156 10.33 8.35 0.24
C GLU A 156 9.73 8.30 1.65
N GLU A 157 9.63 7.10 2.23
CA GLU A 157 9.11 6.87 3.59
C GLU A 157 10.22 6.90 4.66
N GLY A 158 11.38 7.48 4.36
CA GLY A 158 12.52 7.54 5.29
C GLY A 158 12.20 8.25 6.62
N GLU A 159 11.32 9.25 6.59
CA GLU A 159 10.82 9.88 7.82
C GLU A 159 9.97 8.90 8.65
N TRP A 160 8.96 8.28 8.03
CA TRP A 160 8.12 7.26 8.69
C TRP A 160 8.96 6.11 9.25
N PHE A 161 9.99 5.66 8.50
CA PHE A 161 10.93 4.61 8.91
C PHE A 161 11.63 4.96 10.22
N MET A 162 12.13 6.19 10.35
CA MET A 162 12.81 6.66 11.55
C MET A 162 11.83 6.88 12.71
N GLN A 163 10.67 7.49 12.45
CA GLN A 163 9.62 7.73 13.45
C GLN A 163 9.10 6.42 14.07
N ASN A 164 8.98 5.37 13.27
CA ASN A 164 8.58 4.04 13.71
C ASN A 164 9.76 3.17 14.17
N GLY A 165 10.95 3.72 14.38
CA GLY A 165 12.09 2.95 14.90
C GLY A 165 12.45 1.71 14.10
N MET A 166 12.20 1.70 12.79
CA MET A 166 12.39 0.54 11.91
C MET A 166 13.87 0.16 11.75
N SER A 167 14.78 1.08 12.10
CA SER A 167 16.23 0.88 12.16
C SER A 167 16.65 -0.34 13.00
N ARG A 168 15.84 -0.74 13.98
CA ARG A 168 16.09 -1.90 14.84
C ARG A 168 16.08 -3.24 14.11
N TYR A 169 15.45 -3.30 12.94
CA TYR A 169 15.36 -4.52 12.12
C TYR A 169 16.45 -4.60 11.05
N GLY A 170 17.17 -3.49 10.83
CA GLY A 170 18.29 -3.38 9.92
C GLY A 170 19.54 -4.13 10.39
N ALA A 171 20.50 -4.29 9.48
CA ALA A 171 21.80 -4.90 9.76
C ALA A 171 22.93 -3.87 9.80
N ASP A 172 22.97 -2.94 8.83
CA ASP A 172 24.15 -2.14 8.51
C ASP A 172 23.93 -0.65 8.73
N LEU A 173 23.41 0.06 7.73
CA LEU A 173 23.19 1.51 7.78
C LEU A 173 22.10 1.86 8.79
N ARG A 174 21.18 0.93 9.08
CA ARG A 174 20.07 1.12 10.01
C ARG A 174 19.24 2.37 9.70
N ASP A 175 19.18 2.74 8.43
CA ASP A 175 18.31 3.76 7.86
C ASP A 175 17.45 3.12 6.75
N VAL A 176 16.70 3.93 6.01
CA VAL A 176 15.89 3.42 4.90
C VAL A 176 16.72 2.74 3.80
N ASN A 177 18.04 2.97 3.74
CA ASN A 177 18.95 2.37 2.76
C ASN A 177 19.62 1.08 3.27
N ASP A 178 19.23 0.58 4.45
CA ASP A 178 19.76 -0.66 5.02
C ASP A 178 19.65 -1.83 4.04
N SER A 179 20.68 -2.68 3.98
CA SER A 179 20.71 -3.81 3.03
C SER A 179 19.57 -4.80 3.23
N ARG A 180 19.03 -4.94 4.46
CA ARG A 180 17.86 -5.79 4.71
C ARG A 180 16.56 -5.22 4.14
N ASN A 181 16.52 -3.92 3.88
CA ASN A 181 15.40 -3.22 3.24
C ASN A 181 15.49 -3.25 1.70
N LEU A 182 16.43 -4.00 1.12
CA LEU A 182 16.63 -4.10 -0.32
C LEU A 182 16.37 -5.52 -0.82
N ILE A 183 15.60 -5.64 -1.90
CA ILE A 183 15.44 -6.87 -2.68
C ILE A 183 15.83 -6.65 -4.13
N ARG A 184 16.39 -7.66 -4.78
CA ARG A 184 16.70 -7.58 -6.21
C ARG A 184 15.53 -8.08 -7.02
N LEU A 185 15.07 -7.26 -7.96
CA LEU A 185 13.97 -7.59 -8.87
C LEU A 185 14.37 -7.27 -10.31
N ARG A 186 13.78 -7.99 -11.27
CA ARG A 186 13.85 -7.61 -12.68
C ARG A 186 13.21 -6.22 -12.85
N ALA A 187 13.77 -5.37 -13.70
CA ALA A 187 13.41 -3.95 -13.78
C ALA A 187 11.91 -3.66 -14.03
N ASP A 188 11.24 -4.51 -14.81
CA ASP A 188 9.79 -4.44 -15.04
C ASP A 188 8.98 -4.79 -13.79
N ILE A 189 9.38 -5.84 -13.05
CA ILE A 189 8.75 -6.26 -11.79
C ILE A 189 9.00 -5.20 -10.70
N HIS A 190 10.21 -4.65 -10.62
CA HIS A 190 10.54 -3.55 -9.72
C HIS A 190 9.63 -2.34 -9.98
N ARG A 191 9.44 -1.95 -11.23
CA ARG A 191 8.52 -0.85 -11.56
C ARG A 191 7.10 -1.13 -11.05
N CYS A 192 6.59 -2.35 -11.23
CA CYS A 192 5.28 -2.76 -10.71
C CYS A 192 5.23 -2.77 -9.19
N PHE A 193 6.35 -3.13 -8.53
CA PHE A 193 6.49 -3.05 -7.08
C PHE A 193 6.36 -1.58 -6.64
N ASP A 194 7.18 -0.67 -7.12
CA ASP A 194 7.15 0.75 -6.71
C ASP A 194 5.78 1.43 -6.94
N THR A 195 5.03 1.01 -7.97
CA THR A 195 3.69 1.54 -8.25
C THR A 195 2.58 0.94 -7.39
N ARG A 196 2.91 0.10 -6.39
CA ARG A 196 1.94 -0.61 -5.54
C ARG A 196 1.01 -1.54 -6.32
N LEU A 197 1.44 -2.02 -7.49
CA LEU A 197 0.62 -2.91 -8.30
C LEU A 197 0.41 -4.26 -7.61
N PHE A 198 1.43 -4.68 -6.88
CA PHE A 198 1.42 -5.87 -6.03
C PHE A 198 2.12 -5.59 -4.70
N SER A 199 1.96 -6.52 -3.76
CA SER A 199 2.79 -6.61 -2.57
C SER A 199 3.15 -8.06 -2.26
N ILE A 200 4.02 -8.23 -1.28
CA ILE A 200 4.42 -9.52 -0.73
C ILE A 200 3.43 -9.86 0.38
N VAL A 201 2.83 -11.05 0.34
CA VAL A 201 1.88 -11.51 1.36
C VAL A 201 2.23 -12.93 1.79
N SER A 202 1.87 -13.29 3.02
CA SER A 202 1.91 -14.68 3.47
C SER A 202 0.64 -15.41 3.05
N LYS A 203 0.79 -16.54 2.35
CA LYS A 203 -0.29 -17.48 2.04
C LYS A 203 0.16 -18.90 2.33
N PRO A 204 -0.75 -19.85 2.63
CA PRO A 204 -0.42 -21.26 2.56
C PRO A 204 0.19 -21.57 1.19
N LYS A 205 1.20 -22.44 1.13
CA LYS A 205 1.66 -22.96 -0.16
C LYS A 205 0.47 -23.59 -0.87
N PHE A 206 -0.01 -22.99 -1.95
CA PHE A 206 -0.88 -23.69 -2.88
C PHE A 206 -0.05 -24.88 -3.38
N ALA A 207 -0.52 -26.10 -3.15
CA ALA A 207 0.15 -27.28 -3.65
C ALA A 207 0.34 -27.08 -5.15
N SER A 208 1.60 -26.89 -5.57
CA SER A 208 1.93 -27.04 -6.99
C SER A 208 1.41 -28.42 -7.40
N SER A 209 0.85 -28.54 -8.60
CA SER A 209 0.10 -29.68 -9.13
C SER A 209 0.92 -30.98 -9.30
N ILE A 210 1.85 -31.25 -8.40
CA ILE A 210 2.62 -32.47 -8.27
C ILE A 210 2.51 -32.89 -6.80
N SER A 211 1.77 -33.97 -6.61
CA SER A 211 1.35 -34.60 -5.35
C SER A 211 2.34 -34.51 -4.19
N ASP A 212 1.80 -34.23 -2.99
CA ASP A 212 1.82 -35.24 -1.92
C ASP A 212 0.60 -35.04 -1.02
N THR A 213 -0.36 -35.96 -1.14
CA THR A 213 -1.69 -35.99 -0.54
C THR A 213 -1.72 -36.29 0.97
N LEU A 214 -0.69 -35.90 1.73
CA LEU A 214 -0.60 -36.27 3.15
C LEU A 214 -0.01 -35.22 4.11
N SER A 215 0.12 -33.94 3.71
CA SER A 215 0.45 -32.87 4.65
C SER A 215 -0.76 -31.95 4.86
N THR A 216 -1.47 -32.12 5.97
CA THR A 216 -2.54 -31.22 6.44
C THR A 216 -2.00 -29.93 7.06
N THR A 217 -0.70 -29.66 6.94
CA THR A 217 -0.05 -28.43 7.41
C THR A 217 0.74 -27.80 6.26
N THR A 218 0.09 -26.93 5.49
CA THR A 218 0.75 -26.16 4.43
C THR A 218 1.52 -25.01 5.07
N ASP A 219 2.84 -25.17 5.17
CA ASP A 219 3.74 -24.11 5.61
C ASP A 219 3.43 -22.80 4.87
N PRO A 220 3.31 -21.66 5.56
CA PRO A 220 3.12 -20.39 4.90
C PRO A 220 4.34 -20.03 4.05
N ALA A 221 4.09 -19.42 2.90
CA ALA A 221 5.10 -18.89 1.99
C ALA A 221 4.80 -17.44 1.63
N TYR A 222 5.86 -16.69 1.38
CA TYR A 222 5.75 -15.35 0.82
C TYR A 222 5.48 -15.43 -0.67
N VAL A 223 4.36 -14.87 -1.09
CA VAL A 223 3.94 -14.84 -2.50
C VAL A 223 3.66 -13.43 -2.97
N LEU A 224 3.72 -13.23 -4.29
CA LEU A 224 3.24 -12.01 -4.92
C LEU A 224 1.71 -12.01 -4.94
N HIS A 225 1.11 -10.96 -4.37
CA HIS A 225 -0.33 -10.71 -4.47
C HIS A 225 -0.61 -9.40 -5.15
N VAL A 226 -1.47 -9.47 -6.17
CA VAL A 226 -1.89 -8.32 -6.98
C VAL A 226 -2.95 -7.50 -6.25
N PHE A 227 -2.77 -6.18 -6.21
CA PHE A 227 -3.75 -5.22 -5.66
C PHE A 227 -4.38 -4.34 -6.75
N GLY A 228 -3.77 -4.25 -7.93
CA GLY A 228 -4.30 -3.44 -9.04
C GLY A 228 -5.44 -4.10 -9.81
N THR A 229 -6.39 -3.27 -10.26
CA THR A 229 -7.45 -3.68 -11.21
C THR A 229 -6.93 -3.73 -12.65
N ASN A 230 -7.52 -4.55 -13.52
CA ASN A 230 -7.27 -4.59 -14.97
C ASN A 230 -5.85 -4.97 -15.42
N ILE A 231 -5.15 -5.81 -14.65
CA ILE A 231 -3.81 -6.30 -15.01
C ILE A 231 -3.79 -7.80 -15.34
N GLY A 232 -4.69 -8.21 -16.24
CA GLY A 232 -4.91 -9.62 -16.58
C GLY A 232 -3.64 -10.41 -16.89
N GLU A 233 -2.75 -9.87 -17.74
CA GLU A 233 -1.49 -10.53 -18.11
C GLU A 233 -0.53 -10.65 -16.93
N PHE A 234 -0.26 -9.54 -16.22
CA PHE A 234 0.65 -9.54 -15.07
C PHE A 234 0.16 -10.47 -13.95
N SER A 235 -1.14 -10.42 -13.64
CA SER A 235 -1.76 -11.30 -12.66
C SER A 235 -1.64 -12.77 -13.07
N SER A 236 -1.88 -13.10 -14.34
CA SER A 236 -1.77 -14.48 -14.84
C SER A 236 -0.33 -15.01 -14.78
N LEU A 237 0.67 -14.14 -14.96
CA LEU A 237 2.07 -14.53 -14.94
C LEU A 237 2.66 -14.64 -13.53
N TYR A 238 2.28 -13.77 -12.60
CA TYR A 238 3.00 -13.61 -11.33
C TYR A 238 2.17 -13.78 -10.07
N HIS A 239 0.84 -13.76 -10.14
CA HIS A 239 0.01 -13.90 -8.93
C HIS A 239 0.23 -15.25 -8.26
N ASN A 240 0.34 -15.25 -6.93
CA ASN A 240 0.70 -16.42 -6.11
C ASN A 240 2.08 -17.05 -6.42
N MET A 241 2.92 -16.42 -7.23
CA MET A 241 4.30 -16.86 -7.42
C MET A 241 5.07 -16.66 -6.11
N CYS A 242 5.74 -17.72 -5.65
CA CYS A 242 6.53 -17.70 -4.42
C CYS A 242 7.82 -16.89 -4.61
N PHE A 243 8.15 -16.08 -3.62
CA PHE A 243 9.46 -15.48 -3.51
C PHE A 243 10.49 -16.53 -3.10
N GLN A 244 11.64 -16.50 -3.75
CA GLN A 244 12.71 -17.49 -3.59
C GLN A 244 13.81 -16.98 -2.67
N TYR A 245 14.14 -15.68 -2.74
CA TYR A 245 15.31 -15.10 -2.07
C TYR A 245 14.90 -13.92 -1.17
N LEU A 246 14.48 -14.23 0.06
CA LEU A 246 14.09 -13.26 1.09
C LEU A 246 14.84 -13.47 2.41
N GLU A 247 15.84 -14.37 2.46
CA GLU A 247 16.51 -14.75 3.71
C GLU A 247 17.29 -13.60 4.36
N ASN A 248 17.68 -12.61 3.57
CA ASN A 248 18.43 -11.43 4.01
C ASN A 248 17.52 -10.25 4.37
N THR A 249 16.20 -10.40 4.25
CA THR A 249 15.21 -9.38 4.60
C THR A 249 14.58 -9.70 5.95
N SER A 250 14.09 -8.71 6.68
CA SER A 250 13.29 -8.94 7.88
C SER A 250 11.78 -9.00 7.54
N HIS A 251 11.02 -9.87 8.21
CA HIS A 251 9.57 -9.94 8.01
C HIS A 251 8.88 -8.60 8.31
N GLU A 252 9.50 -7.74 9.14
CA GLU A 252 8.94 -6.45 9.51
C GLU A 252 8.92 -5.48 8.34
N PHE A 253 9.97 -5.50 7.51
CA PHE A 253 10.00 -4.71 6.29
C PHE A 253 8.97 -5.24 5.28
N LEU A 254 8.82 -6.56 5.15
CA LEU A 254 7.81 -7.17 4.27
C LEU A 254 6.38 -6.79 4.71
N PHE A 255 6.12 -6.79 6.01
CA PHE A 255 4.82 -6.40 6.56
C PHE A 255 4.57 -4.90 6.37
N ALA A 256 5.57 -4.05 6.65
CA ALA A 256 5.46 -2.61 6.40
C ALA A 256 5.18 -2.30 4.92
N ARG A 257 5.79 -3.06 4.01
CA ARG A 257 5.53 -2.96 2.58
C ARG A 257 4.09 -3.30 2.22
N LEU A 258 3.53 -4.37 2.80
CA LEU A 258 2.12 -4.68 2.64
C LEU A 258 1.24 -3.53 3.13
N ALA A 259 1.49 -3.03 4.33
CA ALA A 259 0.73 -1.91 4.88
C ALA A 259 0.81 -0.67 3.97
N TRP A 260 2.00 -0.32 3.49
CA TRP A 260 2.19 0.79 2.56
C TRP A 260 1.42 0.63 1.23
N THR A 261 1.31 -0.60 0.71
CA THR A 261 0.48 -0.91 -0.46
C THR A 261 -1.02 -0.76 -0.15
N ILE A 262 -1.49 -1.18 1.03
CA ILE A 262 -2.91 -1.12 1.41
C ILE A 262 -3.35 0.31 1.74
N LEU A 263 -2.53 1.06 2.48
CA LEU A 263 -2.90 2.38 3.00
C LEU A 263 -3.17 3.41 1.88
N ILE A 264 -2.67 3.20 0.66
CA ILE A 264 -3.05 4.07 -0.47
C ILE A 264 -4.49 3.81 -0.94
N LEU A 265 -5.00 2.58 -0.76
CA LEU A 265 -6.30 2.15 -1.28
C LEU A 265 -7.46 2.86 -0.59
N ILE A 266 -7.26 3.29 0.67
CA ILE A 266 -8.25 4.05 1.46
C ILE A 266 -8.34 5.52 1.04
N LYS A 267 -7.42 6.02 0.22
CA LYS A 267 -7.36 7.44 -0.15
C LYS A 267 -8.69 7.99 -0.68
N PRO A 268 -9.44 7.30 -1.57
CA PRO A 268 -10.76 7.76 -2.01
C PRO A 268 -11.76 7.92 -0.85
N PHE A 269 -11.80 6.98 0.10
CA PHE A 269 -12.68 7.04 1.26
C PHE A 269 -12.40 8.27 2.14
N VAL A 270 -11.12 8.54 2.40
CA VAL A 270 -10.73 9.66 3.27
C VAL A 270 -10.89 11.01 2.56
N LEU A 271 -10.73 11.05 1.24
CA LEU A 271 -10.89 12.27 0.43
C LEU A 271 -12.34 12.52 -0.03
N ALA A 272 -13.30 11.71 0.40
CA ALA A 272 -14.70 11.81 0.00
C ALA A 272 -15.45 13.06 0.55
N GLY A 273 -14.74 14.02 1.16
CA GLY A 273 -15.28 15.30 1.61
C GLY A 273 -16.03 15.29 2.94
N LEU A 274 -16.29 14.11 3.52
CA LEU A 274 -16.89 13.97 4.85
C LEU A 274 -15.87 14.13 5.98
N ARG A 275 -16.39 14.40 7.18
CA ARG A 275 -15.60 14.27 8.41
C ARG A 275 -15.22 12.82 8.64
N ARG A 276 -13.96 12.61 8.96
CA ARG A 276 -13.42 11.30 9.34
C ARG A 276 -12.55 11.48 10.56
N SER A 277 -12.67 10.56 11.49
CA SER A 277 -11.60 10.30 12.44
C SER A 277 -10.41 9.76 11.67
N VAL A 278 -9.20 10.21 12.02
CA VAL A 278 -7.92 9.70 11.53
C VAL A 278 -6.90 9.71 12.66
N ILE A 279 -6.02 8.71 12.74
CA ILE A 279 -4.87 8.78 13.65
C ILE A 279 -3.81 9.68 13.07
N ARG A 280 -3.30 10.58 13.91
CA ARG A 280 -2.18 11.45 13.59
C ARG A 280 -1.00 11.28 14.53
N CYS A 281 0.19 11.29 13.95
CA CYS A 281 1.47 11.35 14.63
C CYS A 281 1.80 12.83 14.87
N ARG A 282 2.02 13.18 16.14
CA ARG A 282 2.46 14.51 16.56
C ARG A 282 3.77 14.39 17.32
N ASN A 283 4.60 15.41 17.19
CA ASN A 283 5.76 15.57 18.05
C ASN A 283 5.28 16.08 19.41
N GLY A 284 5.37 15.23 20.43
CA GLY A 284 5.23 15.59 21.84
C GLY A 284 6.59 15.86 22.50
N GLU A 285 6.55 16.20 23.79
CA GLU A 285 7.76 16.48 24.58
C GLU A 285 8.64 15.22 24.77
N ASP A 286 8.02 14.04 24.85
CA ASP A 286 8.68 12.74 25.04
C ASP A 286 8.90 11.93 23.74
N GLY A 287 8.70 12.56 22.57
CA GLY A 287 8.84 11.91 21.26
C GLY A 287 7.57 11.94 20.42
N PHE A 288 7.34 10.91 19.61
CA PHE A 288 6.18 10.83 18.73
C PHE A 288 4.97 10.25 19.46
N ASP A 289 3.81 10.90 19.32
CA ASP A 289 2.55 10.47 19.91
C ASP A 289 1.47 10.32 18.84
N TRP A 290 0.69 9.24 18.92
CA TRP A 290 -0.34 8.87 17.95
C TRP A 290 -1.72 9.07 18.56
N ARG A 291 -2.50 10.01 18.01
CA ARG A 291 -3.82 10.36 18.54
C ARG A 291 -4.89 10.34 17.47
N ALA A 292 -6.08 9.86 17.82
CA ALA A 292 -7.25 9.99 16.97
C ALA A 292 -7.72 11.44 16.93
N GLU A 293 -7.96 11.95 15.72
CA GLU A 293 -8.44 13.30 15.46
C GLU A 293 -9.59 13.27 14.45
N GLU A 294 -10.67 13.97 14.77
CA GLU A 294 -11.75 14.23 13.82
C GLU A 294 -11.37 15.40 12.92
N LEU A 295 -11.20 15.12 11.62
CA LEU A 295 -10.83 16.13 10.63
C LEU A 295 -11.96 16.39 9.64
N SER A 296 -12.08 17.64 9.22
CA SER A 296 -12.99 18.03 8.14
C SER A 296 -12.51 17.52 6.79
N GLY A 297 -13.42 17.39 5.82
CA GLY A 297 -13.03 17.00 4.45
C GLY A 297 -12.01 17.96 3.81
N ALA A 298 -12.06 19.24 4.16
CA ALA A 298 -11.08 20.23 3.68
C ALA A 298 -9.69 19.99 4.28
N ASP A 299 -9.61 19.71 5.59
CA ASP A 299 -8.35 19.36 6.26
C ASP A 299 -7.78 18.05 5.70
N LEU A 300 -8.63 17.03 5.53
CA LEU A 300 -8.24 15.75 4.94
C LEU A 300 -7.71 15.91 3.51
N SER A 301 -8.34 16.77 2.71
CA SER A 301 -7.85 17.11 1.37
C SER A 301 -6.52 17.85 1.41
N SER A 302 -6.36 18.80 2.34
CA SER A 302 -5.11 19.55 2.50
C SER A 302 -3.94 18.67 2.93
N PHE A 303 -4.15 17.81 3.93
CA PHE A 303 -3.09 16.96 4.47
C PHE A 303 -2.74 15.80 3.54
N TYR A 304 -3.70 15.29 2.78
CA TYR A 304 -3.53 13.99 2.12
C TYR A 304 -4.02 13.93 0.67
N GLY A 305 -4.40 15.04 0.07
CA GLY A 305 -4.75 15.13 -1.36
C GLY A 305 -3.54 14.80 -2.26
N GLY A 306 -2.32 15.11 -1.82
CA GLY A 306 -1.07 14.86 -2.55
C GLY A 306 -0.59 13.40 -2.56
N GLY A 307 0.46 13.10 -3.34
CA GLY A 307 1.26 11.87 -3.17
C GLY A 307 0.72 10.57 -3.78
N GLY A 308 0.04 10.63 -4.93
CA GLY A 308 -0.52 9.43 -5.58
C GLY A 308 0.35 8.76 -6.65
N SER A 309 1.25 9.50 -7.30
CA SER A 309 1.95 9.00 -8.47
C SER A 309 3.33 9.61 -8.60
N ARG A 310 4.31 8.72 -8.83
CA ARG A 310 5.72 8.94 -9.14
C ARG A 310 6.64 9.03 -7.93
N SER A 311 7.40 7.95 -7.75
CA SER A 311 8.80 8.00 -7.38
C SER A 311 9.40 9.37 -7.66
N ALA A 312 9.81 10.05 -6.59
CA ALA A 312 10.48 11.33 -6.67
C ALA A 312 11.91 11.07 -7.15
N SER A 313 12.06 10.69 -8.42
CA SER A 313 13.36 10.63 -9.06
C SER A 313 13.91 12.07 -9.10
N PRO A 314 15.11 12.33 -8.55
CA PRO A 314 15.69 13.67 -8.52
C PRO A 314 15.71 14.25 -9.93
N LYS A 315 15.20 15.48 -10.09
CA LYS A 315 15.14 16.22 -11.35
C LYS A 315 16.39 15.98 -12.19
N LYS A 316 16.23 15.25 -13.30
CA LYS A 316 17.20 15.23 -14.40
C LYS A 316 17.43 16.69 -14.80
N ARG A 317 18.64 17.18 -14.53
CA ARG A 317 19.10 18.56 -14.77
C ARG A 317 18.66 19.01 -16.16
N SER A 318 17.80 20.01 -16.26
CA SER A 318 17.42 20.59 -17.56
C SER A 318 18.66 21.29 -18.14
N ARG A 319 19.20 20.75 -19.24
CA ARG A 319 20.12 21.49 -20.10
C ARG A 319 19.32 22.58 -20.84
N PRO A 320 19.88 23.78 -21.06
CA PRO A 320 19.21 24.78 -21.88
C PRO A 320 19.14 24.28 -23.33
N ARG A 321 17.97 24.37 -23.95
CA ARG A 321 17.77 24.11 -25.37
C ARG A 321 17.84 25.43 -26.13
N GLU A 322 18.80 25.52 -27.04
CA GLU A 322 18.76 26.45 -28.15
C GLU A 322 17.64 26.02 -29.13
N LYS A 323 17.03 27.02 -29.77
CA LYS A 323 15.98 26.89 -30.79
C LYS A 323 16.57 26.29 -32.07
N GLU A 324 15.82 25.39 -32.71
CA GLU A 324 15.48 25.55 -34.14
C GLU A 324 14.32 24.63 -34.59
N ASP A 325 13.70 25.04 -35.70
CA ASP A 325 12.34 24.82 -36.20
C ASP A 325 11.99 23.43 -36.81
N ARG A 326 10.65 23.17 -36.86
CA ARG A 326 9.80 22.49 -37.90
C ARG A 326 10.30 21.21 -38.63
N ASP A 327 9.49 20.21 -38.97
CA ASP A 327 8.06 20.08 -39.26
C ASP A 327 7.63 18.58 -39.24
N SER A 328 6.30 18.34 -39.26
CA SER A 328 5.58 17.12 -39.75
C SER A 328 4.82 16.24 -38.73
N LEU A 329 3.51 16.53 -38.64
CA LEU A 329 2.30 15.67 -38.67
C LEU A 329 2.51 14.18 -39.05
N ALA A 330 1.73 13.18 -38.64
CA ALA A 330 0.62 12.98 -37.71
C ALA A 330 0.48 11.45 -37.53
N ASP A 331 0.05 10.96 -36.36
CA ASP A 331 -0.93 9.87 -36.33
C ASP A 331 -1.67 9.90 -34.98
N ALA A 332 -2.99 9.81 -35.05
CA ALA A 332 -3.90 10.04 -33.96
C ALA A 332 -4.68 8.76 -33.66
N ASP A 333 -4.26 8.03 -32.63
CA ASP A 333 -5.00 6.85 -32.13
C ASP A 333 -5.38 7.05 -30.65
N GLU A 334 -6.62 7.51 -30.46
CA GLU A 334 -7.63 7.00 -29.52
C GLU A 334 -7.16 6.40 -28.16
N TRP A 335 -6.51 7.21 -27.32
CA TRP A 335 -6.28 6.89 -25.88
C TRP A 335 -6.63 8.07 -24.93
N THR A 336 -7.29 9.10 -25.46
CA THR A 336 -7.39 10.42 -24.80
C THR A 336 -8.45 10.55 -23.73
N THR A 337 -9.26 9.53 -23.45
CA THR A 337 -10.27 9.60 -22.36
C THR A 337 -9.79 8.96 -21.05
N LEU A 338 -8.82 8.04 -21.08
CA LEU A 338 -8.27 7.40 -19.87
C LEU A 338 -7.03 8.13 -19.30
N MET A 339 -6.43 9.04 -20.07
CA MET A 339 -5.28 9.88 -19.66
C MET A 339 -5.69 11.22 -19.01
N ILE A 340 -6.97 11.58 -19.00
CA ILE A 340 -7.44 12.84 -18.38
C ILE A 340 -7.39 12.77 -16.84
N PHE A 341 -7.30 11.58 -16.24
CA PHE A 341 -6.98 11.43 -14.81
C PHE A 341 -5.48 11.44 -14.50
N ILE A 342 -4.58 11.54 -15.51
CA ILE A 342 -3.12 11.41 -15.30
C ILE A 342 -2.31 12.64 -15.77
N LEU A 343 -2.89 13.65 -16.42
CA LEU A 343 -2.15 14.87 -16.84
C LEU A 343 -2.79 16.21 -16.44
N GLY A 344 -3.49 16.27 -15.30
CA GLY A 344 -4.10 17.49 -14.79
C GLY A 344 -3.52 17.99 -13.47
N SER A 345 -2.20 18.18 -13.34
CA SER A 345 -1.58 18.85 -12.15
C SER A 345 -0.15 19.33 -12.42
N VAL A 346 0.02 20.19 -13.43
CA VAL A 346 1.20 21.08 -13.52
C VAL A 346 0.73 22.50 -13.31
N THR A 347 0.48 22.86 -12.07
CA THR A 347 0.68 24.20 -11.49
C THR A 347 0.34 24.12 -10.01
N ILE A 348 0.99 24.97 -9.20
CA ILE A 348 0.87 25.05 -7.73
C ILE A 348 1.87 24.14 -6.98
N LEU A 349 3.16 24.33 -7.25
CA LEU A 349 4.21 24.09 -6.25
C LEU A 349 5.15 25.29 -6.13
N ALA A 350 4.56 26.48 -5.98
CA ALA A 350 5.27 27.73 -5.68
C ALA A 350 4.58 28.62 -4.63
N LYS A 351 3.59 28.10 -3.87
CA LYS A 351 2.85 28.92 -2.89
C LYS A 351 2.85 28.42 -1.43
N ALA A 352 3.45 27.28 -1.12
CA ALA A 352 3.48 26.75 0.25
C ALA A 352 4.86 26.84 0.96
N PHE A 353 5.93 27.28 0.28
CA PHE A 353 7.29 27.36 0.88
C PHE A 353 7.91 28.77 0.88
N GLY A 354 7.10 29.83 0.78
CA GLY A 354 7.58 31.22 0.65
C GLY A 354 7.16 32.20 1.75
N ARG A 355 6.41 31.80 2.78
CA ARG A 355 5.85 32.78 3.75
C ARG A 355 6.16 32.53 5.23
N VAL A 356 6.85 31.44 5.57
CA VAL A 356 7.26 31.17 6.96
C VAL A 356 8.74 31.48 7.21
N LEU A 357 9.58 31.55 6.17
CA LEU A 357 11.02 31.84 6.33
C LEU A 357 11.42 33.33 6.18
N ILE A 358 10.50 34.24 5.83
CA ILE A 358 10.80 35.67 5.68
C ILE A 358 10.37 36.52 6.90
N LYS A 359 9.46 36.00 7.75
CA LYS A 359 9.01 36.74 8.95
C LYS A 359 9.94 36.61 10.17
N ASN A 360 10.81 35.61 10.19
CA ASN A 360 11.75 35.39 11.30
C ASN A 360 13.17 35.91 11.03
N LEU A 361 13.51 36.30 9.79
CA LEU A 361 14.79 36.94 9.49
C LEU A 361 14.75 38.49 9.56
N THR A 362 13.57 39.12 9.51
CA THR A 362 13.43 40.58 9.64
C THR A 362 13.34 41.07 11.09
N LYS A 363 13.09 40.18 12.06
CA LYS A 363 13.08 40.52 13.50
C LYS A 363 14.42 40.32 14.20
N ALA A 364 15.33 39.55 13.62
CA ALA A 364 16.66 39.29 14.19
C ALA A 364 17.78 40.24 13.69
N LEU A 365 17.49 41.09 12.69
CA LEU A 365 18.44 42.07 12.13
C LEU A 365 18.09 43.54 12.44
N ALA A 366 17.04 43.79 13.23
CA ALA A 366 16.60 45.14 13.62
C ALA A 366 16.79 45.45 15.13
N GLY A 367 17.46 44.57 15.88
CA GLY A 367 17.56 44.64 17.34
C GLY A 367 18.92 45.09 17.93
N THR A 368 19.90 45.40 17.10
CA THR A 368 21.22 45.86 17.58
C THR A 368 21.68 47.04 16.75
N LEU A 369 21.25 48.24 17.15
CA LEU A 369 22.01 49.48 17.02
C LEU A 369 21.32 50.58 17.82
N VAL A 370 22.11 51.23 18.68
CA VAL A 370 21.89 52.50 19.37
C VAL A 370 21.16 52.46 20.72
N GLU A 371 21.94 52.45 21.80
CA GLU A 371 21.73 53.43 22.88
C GLU A 371 23.06 54.16 23.18
N PRO A 372 23.03 55.47 23.49
CA PRO A 372 24.21 56.32 23.66
C PRO A 372 24.64 56.41 25.13
N LEU A 373 25.94 56.48 25.40
CA LEU A 373 26.43 57.02 26.67
C LEU A 373 27.40 58.18 26.41
N ILE A 374 26.91 59.37 26.76
CA ILE A 374 27.68 60.57 27.02
C ILE A 374 28.16 60.47 28.48
N ARG A 375 29.45 60.16 28.68
CA ARG A 375 30.41 60.82 29.59
C ARG A 375 31.63 59.96 29.80
#